data_AF-A0A026X1N8-F1
#
_entry.id   AF-A0A026X1N8-F1
#
_cell.length_a   1.000
_cell.length_b   1.000
_cell.length_c   1.000
_cell.angle_alpha   90.00
_cell.angle_beta   90.00
_cell.angle_gamma   90.00
#
_symmetry.space_group_name_H-M   'P 1'
#
loop_
_entity.id
_entity.type
_entity.pdbx_description
1 polymer ?
#
loop_
_entity_poly.entity_id
_entity_poly.type
_entity_poly.pdbx_seq_one_letter_code
_entity_poly.pdbx_strand_id
1 'polypeptide(L)'
;MVSYPTLELRASWPRRITDLGLPPNAVINAALNSHTGRTYVIYNDYAVLEMDECNMTAREYHTLQTVFPGIPSSVRTVYRYTNGHLYFVHRDRFFAYNDFTETVTRSGEFDLDAIGVTCPREDILRKLWDLLARLARSRVAFD
;
A
#
# COMPACT_ATOMS: atom_id res chain seq x y z
N MET A 1 22.06 -9.51 -19.22
CA MET A 1 22.03 -8.37 -18.29
C MET A 1 20.69 -7.68 -18.51
N VAL A 2 19.80 -7.68 -17.51
CA VAL A 2 18.48 -7.05 -17.63
C VAL A 2 18.66 -5.55 -17.41
N SER A 3 18.42 -4.75 -18.44
CA SER A 3 18.42 -3.29 -18.35
C SER A 3 17.02 -2.84 -17.96
N TYR A 4 16.88 -2.29 -16.76
CA TYR A 4 15.63 -1.63 -16.37
C TYR A 4 15.59 -0.23 -16.97
N PRO A 5 14.41 0.28 -17.35
CA PRO A 5 14.27 1.66 -17.78
C PRO A 5 14.68 2.59 -16.63
N THR A 6 15.38 3.67 -16.97
CA THR A 6 15.66 4.75 -16.03
C THR A 6 14.35 5.46 -15.68
N LEU A 7 14.04 5.52 -14.39
CA LEU A 7 12.90 6.28 -13.90
C LEU A 7 13.31 7.75 -13.82
N GLU A 8 12.77 8.56 -14.72
CA GLU A 8 12.97 10.02 -14.71
C GLU A 8 11.74 10.71 -14.14
N LEU A 9 11.97 11.73 -13.31
CA LEU A 9 10.90 12.59 -12.84
C LEU A 9 10.32 13.34 -14.04
N ARG A 10 9.00 13.26 -14.20
CA ARG A 10 8.31 13.92 -15.30
C ARG A 10 8.51 15.44 -15.19
N ALA A 11 8.83 16.10 -16.30
CA ALA A 11 8.98 17.56 -16.34
C ALA A 11 7.75 18.24 -15.72
N SER A 12 7.96 19.34 -14.98
CA SER A 12 6.99 20.07 -14.13
C SER A 12 6.68 19.48 -12.74
N TRP A 13 7.29 18.35 -12.36
CA TRP A 13 7.21 17.83 -10.98
C TRP A 13 8.47 18.18 -10.15
N PRO A 14 8.35 18.36 -8.82
CA PRO A 14 7.14 18.26 -7.99
C PRO A 14 6.19 19.47 -8.16
N ARG A 15 4.88 19.23 -8.07
CA ARG A 15 3.82 20.25 -8.10
C ARG A 15 3.25 20.47 -6.69
N ARG A 16 2.56 21.59 -6.48
CA ARG A 16 1.82 21.82 -5.22
C ARG A 16 0.56 20.97 -5.21
N ILE A 17 0.12 20.55 -4.03
CA ILE A 17 -1.12 19.76 -3.90
C ILE A 17 -2.34 20.56 -4.38
N THR A 18 -2.30 21.88 -4.24
CA THR A 18 -3.31 22.82 -4.76
C THR A 18 -3.42 22.78 -6.28
N ASP A 19 -2.32 22.50 -6.96
CA ASP A 19 -2.31 22.36 -8.42
C ASP A 19 -3.01 21.07 -8.87
N LEU A 20 -3.20 20.12 -7.94
CA LEU A 20 -3.96 18.88 -8.12
C LEU A 20 -5.41 19.02 -7.64
N GLY A 21 -5.81 20.20 -7.15
CA GLY A 21 -7.15 20.45 -6.61
C GLY A 21 -7.34 20.05 -5.14
N LEU A 22 -6.27 19.74 -4.40
CA LEU A 22 -6.36 19.50 -2.96
C LEU A 22 -6.29 20.83 -2.18
N PRO A 23 -6.93 20.93 -1.01
CA PRO A 23 -6.77 22.11 -0.15
C PRO A 23 -5.31 22.26 0.30
N PRO A 24 -4.82 23.49 0.56
CA PRO A 24 -3.39 23.76 0.78
C PRO A 24 -2.78 23.03 1.99
N ASN A 25 -3.60 22.62 2.95
CA ASN A 25 -3.22 21.89 4.15
C ASN A 25 -3.70 20.42 4.14
N ALA A 26 -4.05 19.86 2.98
CA ALA A 26 -4.47 18.46 2.91
C ALA A 26 -3.33 17.53 3.33
N VAL A 27 -3.65 16.59 4.21
CA VAL A 27 -2.81 15.45 4.55
C VAL A 27 -3.28 14.27 3.72
N ILE A 28 -2.41 13.75 2.86
CA ILE A 28 -2.72 12.59 2.03
C ILE A 28 -2.55 11.32 2.85
N ASN A 29 -3.63 10.57 2.98
CA ASN A 29 -3.65 9.28 3.63
C ASN A 29 -3.24 8.17 2.66
N ALA A 30 -3.85 8.16 1.47
CA ALA A 30 -3.59 7.14 0.48
C ALA A 30 -4.04 7.55 -0.93
N ALA A 31 -3.54 6.87 -1.96
CA ALA A 31 -4.00 7.01 -3.33
C ALA A 31 -4.16 5.62 -3.96
N LEU A 32 -5.20 5.44 -4.78
CA LEU A 32 -5.55 4.14 -5.36
C LEU A 32 -6.25 4.28 -6.70
N ASN A 33 -6.22 3.21 -7.50
CA ASN A 33 -7.02 3.09 -8.70
C ASN A 33 -8.08 1.98 -8.52
N SER A 34 -9.33 2.26 -8.89
CA SER A 34 -10.44 1.32 -8.83
C SER A 34 -10.40 0.34 -10.01
N HIS A 35 -11.21 -0.72 -9.96
CA HIS A 35 -11.35 -1.64 -11.08
C HIS A 35 -11.89 -0.97 -12.36
N THR A 36 -12.56 0.18 -12.23
CA THR A 36 -13.07 0.98 -13.35
C THR A 36 -12.03 1.92 -13.95
N GLY A 37 -10.79 1.90 -13.46
CA GLY A 37 -9.72 2.78 -13.92
C GLY A 37 -9.75 4.17 -13.29
N ARG A 38 -10.63 4.45 -12.32
CA ARG A 38 -10.71 5.75 -11.66
C ARG A 38 -9.66 5.85 -10.56
N THR A 39 -8.96 6.99 -10.50
CA THR A 39 -8.00 7.26 -9.44
C THR A 39 -8.62 8.09 -8.32
N TYR A 40 -8.48 7.62 -7.10
CA TYR A 40 -8.95 8.27 -5.88
C TYR A 40 -7.80 8.61 -4.95
N VAL A 41 -7.88 9.79 -4.34
CA VAL A 41 -6.95 10.26 -3.31
C VAL A 41 -7.73 10.46 -2.02
N ILE A 42 -7.38 9.72 -0.98
CA ILE A 42 -7.96 9.83 0.35
C ILE A 42 -7.12 10.83 1.15
N TYR A 43 -7.76 11.84 1.72
CA TYR A 43 -7.09 12.91 2.44
C TYR A 43 -7.88 13.38 3.67
N ASN A 44 -7.17 13.97 4.63
CA ASN A 44 -7.72 14.44 5.90
C ASN A 44 -8.60 13.38 6.58
N ASP A 45 -8.15 12.13 6.55
CA ASP A 45 -8.75 10.94 7.17
C ASP A 45 -10.13 10.49 6.66
N TYR A 46 -10.84 11.33 5.91
CA TYR A 46 -12.24 11.08 5.55
C TYR A 46 -12.63 11.57 4.16
N ALA A 47 -11.96 12.57 3.62
CA ALA A 47 -12.31 13.12 2.32
C ALA A 47 -11.68 12.30 1.20
N VAL A 48 -12.36 12.24 0.05
CA VAL A 48 -11.88 11.58 -1.14
C VAL A 48 -11.95 12.55 -2.31
N LEU A 49 -10.86 12.67 -3.05
CA LEU A 49 -10.81 13.36 -4.33
C LEU A 49 -10.77 12.29 -5.43
N GLU A 50 -11.68 12.39 -6.39
CA GLU A 50 -11.56 11.67 -7.66
C GLU A 50 -10.70 12.48 -8.62
N MET A 51 -9.66 11.88 -9.18
CA MET A 51 -8.70 12.56 -10.05
C MET A 51 -9.15 12.51 -11.51
N ASP A 52 -9.12 13.65 -12.18
CA ASP A 52 -9.06 13.71 -13.64
C ASP A 52 -7.61 13.43 -14.06
N GLU A 53 -7.34 12.21 -14.52
CA GLU A 53 -5.98 11.79 -14.89
C GLU A 53 -5.46 12.48 -16.15
N CYS A 54 -6.33 13.01 -17.01
CA CYS A 54 -5.93 13.73 -18.22
C CYS A 54 -5.39 15.11 -17.85
N ASN A 55 -6.10 15.81 -16.96
CA ASN A 55 -5.78 17.18 -16.56
C ASN A 55 -4.91 17.25 -15.28
N MET A 56 -4.78 16.13 -14.56
CA MET A 56 -4.11 16.02 -13.26
C MET A 56 -4.68 17.02 -12.23
N THR A 57 -6.01 17.06 -12.13
CA THR A 57 -6.77 17.94 -11.22
C THR A 57 -7.94 17.19 -10.58
N ALA A 58 -8.55 17.76 -9.54
CA ALA A 58 -9.78 17.24 -8.96
C ALA A 58 -10.90 17.21 -10.01
N ARG A 59 -11.51 16.04 -10.20
CA ARG A 59 -12.76 15.86 -10.93
C ARG A 59 -13.95 16.12 -10.02
N GLU A 60 -14.01 15.38 -8.91
CA GLU A 60 -15.09 15.41 -7.93
C GLU A 60 -14.55 15.19 -6.51
N TYR A 61 -15.33 15.57 -5.51
CA TYR A 61 -15.03 15.38 -4.10
C TYR A 61 -16.13 14.57 -3.43
N HIS A 62 -15.73 13.61 -2.61
CA HIS A 62 -16.62 12.69 -1.93
C HIS A 62 -16.15 12.46 -0.49
N THR A 63 -16.88 11.61 0.22
CA THR A 63 -16.45 11.08 1.52
C THR A 63 -16.04 9.63 1.38
N LEU A 64 -15.18 9.16 2.29
CA LEU A 64 -14.69 7.79 2.29
C LEU A 64 -15.84 6.79 2.34
N GLN A 65 -16.89 7.06 3.12
CA GLN A 65 -18.05 6.16 3.24
C GLN A 65 -18.92 6.12 1.98
N THR A 66 -18.96 7.21 1.21
CA THR A 66 -19.73 7.23 -0.04
C THR A 66 -19.05 6.47 -1.17
N VAL A 67 -17.71 6.43 -1.20
CA VAL A 67 -16.94 5.74 -2.25
C VAL A 67 -16.57 4.31 -1.84
N PHE A 68 -16.26 4.09 -0.55
CA PHE A 68 -15.82 2.81 -0.01
C PHE A 68 -16.60 2.47 1.27
N PRO A 69 -17.90 2.14 1.16
CA PRO A 69 -18.73 1.79 2.31
C PRO A 69 -18.13 0.68 3.17
N GLY A 70 -18.13 0.88 4.48
CA GLY A 70 -17.61 -0.10 5.45
C GLY A 70 -16.12 0.02 5.76
N ILE A 71 -15.39 0.92 5.09
CA ILE A 71 -14.00 1.25 5.44
C ILE A 71 -13.98 2.33 6.52
N PRO A 72 -13.26 2.16 7.64
CA PRO A 72 -13.18 3.19 8.68
C PRO A 72 -12.41 4.42 8.19
N SER A 73 -12.67 5.59 8.81
CA SER A 73 -11.84 6.79 8.62
C SER A 73 -10.42 6.59 9.15
N SER A 74 -9.54 7.57 8.87
CA SER A 74 -8.13 7.54 9.27
C SER A 74 -7.41 6.28 8.77
N VAL A 75 -7.66 5.91 7.52
CA VAL A 75 -6.84 4.89 6.85
C VAL A 75 -5.42 5.41 6.72
N ARG A 76 -4.44 4.54 6.97
CA ARG A 76 -3.02 4.85 6.86
C ARG A 76 -2.48 4.59 5.46
N THR A 77 -3.02 3.57 4.81
CA THR A 77 -2.65 3.19 3.46
C THR A 77 -3.73 2.32 2.84
N VAL A 78 -3.71 2.23 1.53
CA VAL A 78 -4.47 1.27 0.75
C VAL A 78 -3.59 0.77 -0.38
N TYR A 79 -3.72 -0.49 -0.72
CA TYR A 79 -3.06 -1.07 -1.88
C TYR A 79 -3.94 -2.15 -2.50
N ARG A 80 -3.76 -2.38 -3.80
CA ARG A 80 -4.37 -3.53 -4.47
C ARG A 80 -3.47 -4.74 -4.29
N TYR A 81 -4.03 -5.83 -3.79
CA TYR A 81 -3.30 -7.09 -3.67
C TYR A 81 -3.45 -7.94 -4.92
N THR A 82 -2.64 -9.00 -5.04
CA THR A 82 -2.61 -9.89 -6.23
C THR A 82 -3.92 -10.63 -6.49
N ASN A 83 -4.78 -10.77 -5.48
CA ASN A 83 -6.14 -11.32 -5.62
C ASN A 83 -7.17 -10.29 -6.13
N GLY A 84 -6.75 -9.06 -6.41
CA GLY A 84 -7.60 -8.00 -6.93
C GLY A 84 -8.32 -7.17 -5.87
N HIS A 85 -8.37 -7.57 -4.60
CA HIS A 85 -9.00 -6.76 -3.56
C HIS A 85 -8.15 -5.53 -3.19
N LEU A 86 -8.82 -4.46 -2.76
CA LEU A 86 -8.19 -3.32 -2.11
C LEU A 86 -8.04 -3.61 -0.62
N TYR A 87 -6.85 -3.48 -0.08
CA TYR A 87 -6.58 -3.69 1.34
C TYR A 87 -6.35 -2.35 2.02
N PHE A 88 -7.33 -1.90 2.79
CA PHE A 88 -7.24 -0.70 3.60
C PHE A 88 -6.63 -1.03 4.96
N VAL A 89 -5.62 -0.29 5.38
CA VAL A 89 -4.99 -0.44 6.70
C VAL A 89 -5.42 0.71 7.59
N HIS A 90 -6.00 0.38 8.74
CA HIS A 90 -6.39 1.31 9.78
C HIS A 90 -5.82 0.80 11.10
N ARG A 91 -4.95 1.60 11.73
CA ARG A 91 -4.17 1.21 12.91
C ARG A 91 -3.43 -0.11 12.69
N ASP A 92 -3.76 -1.13 13.47
CA ASP A 92 -3.26 -2.49 13.50
C ASP A 92 -4.21 -3.47 12.80
N ARG A 93 -5.14 -2.98 11.97
CA ARG A 93 -6.14 -3.79 11.27
C ARG A 93 -6.14 -3.56 9.77
N PHE A 94 -6.52 -4.59 9.04
CA PHE A 94 -6.81 -4.48 7.61
C PHE A 94 -8.27 -4.77 7.30
N PHE A 95 -8.74 -4.21 6.18
CA PHE A 95 -10.04 -4.44 5.59
C PHE A 95 -9.82 -4.76 4.11
N ALA A 96 -10.05 -6.03 3.73
CA ALA A 96 -10.04 -6.45 2.34
C ALA A 96 -11.41 -6.07 1.74
N TYR A 97 -11.35 -5.19 0.75
CA TYR A 97 -12.49 -4.61 0.08
C TYR A 97 -12.55 -5.11 -1.35
N ASN A 98 -13.71 -5.65 -1.72
CA ASN A 98 -14.01 -5.96 -3.10
C ASN A 98 -14.63 -4.73 -3.74
N ASP A 99 -13.88 -4.05 -4.60
CA ASP A 99 -14.34 -2.86 -5.28
C ASP A 99 -15.26 -3.14 -6.48
N PHE A 100 -15.49 -4.40 -6.84
CA PHE A 100 -16.54 -4.78 -7.79
C PHE A 100 -17.90 -4.96 -7.11
N THR A 101 -17.93 -5.52 -5.90
CA THR A 101 -19.17 -5.72 -5.12
C THR A 101 -19.40 -4.63 -4.09
N GLU A 102 -18.48 -3.67 -4.00
CA GLU A 102 -18.48 -2.54 -3.07
C GLU A 102 -18.60 -2.95 -1.59
N THR A 103 -17.97 -4.06 -1.19
CA THR A 103 -18.11 -4.61 0.16
C THR A 103 -16.79 -5.06 0.77
N VAL A 104 -16.70 -4.95 2.10
CA VAL A 104 -15.63 -5.56 2.89
C VAL A 104 -15.87 -7.07 2.94
N THR A 105 -14.96 -7.85 2.36
CA THR A 105 -15.04 -9.31 2.32
C THR A 105 -14.33 -9.97 3.50
N ARG A 106 -13.31 -9.31 4.05
CA ARG A 106 -12.56 -9.80 5.21
C ARG A 106 -11.96 -8.65 5.99
N SER A 107 -11.83 -8.82 7.30
CA SER A 107 -11.00 -7.95 8.13
C SER A 107 -10.20 -8.78 9.14
N GLY A 108 -9.14 -8.19 9.69
CA GLY A 108 -8.29 -8.86 10.67
C GLY A 108 -7.19 -7.93 11.17
N GLU A 109 -6.30 -8.48 11.99
CA GLU A 109 -5.06 -7.79 12.36
C GLU A 109 -4.13 -7.67 11.15
N PHE A 110 -3.49 -6.50 11.01
CA PHE A 110 -2.50 -6.26 9.99
C PHE A 110 -1.14 -6.76 10.48
N ASP A 111 -0.62 -7.78 9.79
CA ASP A 111 0.76 -8.25 9.87
C ASP A 111 1.34 -8.26 8.45
N LEU A 112 2.67 -8.25 8.33
CA LEU A 112 3.39 -8.39 7.07
C LEU A 112 3.03 -9.70 6.34
N ASP A 113 2.65 -10.75 7.07
CA ASP A 113 2.09 -11.96 6.49
C ASP A 113 0.81 -11.69 5.67
N ALA A 114 0.00 -10.69 6.06
CA ALA A 114 -1.20 -10.30 5.32
C ALA A 114 -0.88 -9.71 3.94
N ILE A 115 0.37 -9.24 3.73
CA ILE A 115 0.86 -8.71 2.44
C ILE A 115 1.82 -9.67 1.75
N GLY A 116 1.90 -10.92 2.21
CA GLY A 116 2.79 -11.95 1.67
C GLY A 116 4.28 -11.73 1.99
N VAL A 117 4.59 -10.82 2.92
CA VAL A 117 5.95 -10.63 3.42
C VAL A 117 6.11 -11.47 4.67
N THR A 118 6.51 -12.72 4.47
CA THR A 118 6.87 -13.60 5.58
C THR A 118 8.23 -13.18 6.11
N CYS A 119 8.27 -12.53 7.26
CA CYS A 119 9.53 -12.31 7.95
C CYS A 119 10.05 -13.66 8.44
N PRO A 120 11.22 -14.15 7.97
CA PRO A 120 11.79 -15.35 8.53
C PRO A 120 11.96 -15.10 10.02
N ARG A 121 11.30 -15.91 10.83
CA ARG A 121 11.39 -15.80 12.28
C ARG A 121 12.87 -15.77 12.65
N GLU A 122 13.27 -14.81 13.49
CA GLU A 122 14.68 -14.61 13.87
C GLU A 122 15.34 -15.90 14.35
N ASP A 123 14.55 -16.82 14.90
CA ASP A 123 15.00 -18.12 15.37
C ASP A 123 15.57 -19.01 14.24
N ILE A 124 15.06 -18.94 13.01
CA ILE A 124 15.60 -19.70 11.87
C ILE A 124 16.97 -19.14 11.48
N LEU A 125 17.10 -17.81 11.38
CA LEU A 125 18.37 -17.17 11.04
C LEU A 125 19.41 -17.39 12.15
N ARG A 126 18.99 -17.33 13.42
CA ARG A 126 19.85 -17.67 14.57
C ARG A 126 20.26 -19.14 14.56
N LYS A 127 19.33 -20.07 14.33
CA LYS A 127 19.62 -21.50 14.23
C LYS A 127 20.59 -21.78 13.09
N LEU A 128 20.39 -21.17 11.92
CA LEU A 128 21.28 -21.28 10.77
C LEU A 128 22.67 -20.73 11.10
N TRP A 129 22.73 -19.55 11.73
CA TRP A 129 23.98 -18.93 12.15
C TRP A 129 24.75 -19.79 13.16
N ASP A 130 24.08 -20.34 14.18
CA ASP A 130 24.70 -21.24 15.15
C ASP A 130 25.24 -22.52 14.49
N LEU A 131 24.51 -23.05 13.51
CA LEU A 131 24.92 -24.23 12.76
C LEU A 131 26.15 -23.95 11.90
N LEU A 132 26.16 -22.82 11.17
CA LEU A 132 27.31 -22.35 10.39
C LEU A 132 28.52 -22.06 11.30
N ALA A 133 28.31 -21.45 12.45
CA ALA A 133 29.37 -21.14 13.40
C ALA A 133 29.94 -22.41 14.07
N ARG A 134 29.15 -23.47 14.21
CA ARG A 134 29.63 -24.80 14.64
C ARG A 134 30.43 -25.48 13.55
N LEU A 135 29.95 -25.43 12.29
CA LEU A 135 30.64 -26.01 11.14
C LEU A 135 31.98 -25.31 10.84
N ALA A 136 32.05 -23.99 10.97
CA ALA A 136 33.30 -23.24 10.80
C ALA A 136 34.31 -23.53 11.93
N ARG A 137 33.83 -23.88 13.12
CA ARG A 137 34.67 -24.23 14.28
C ARG A 137 35.08 -25.70 14.30
N SER A 138 34.25 -26.60 13.77
CA SER A 138 34.68 -27.94 13.44
C SER A 138 35.59 -27.83 12.23
N ARG A 139 36.91 -27.87 12.41
CA ARG A 139 37.81 -28.17 11.30
C ARG A 139 37.40 -29.52 10.73
N VAL A 140 36.58 -29.52 9.68
CA VAL A 140 36.45 -30.68 8.82
C VAL A 140 37.79 -30.73 8.10
N ALA A 141 38.67 -31.61 8.58
CA ALA A 141 39.78 -32.08 7.77
C ALA A 141 39.12 -32.76 6.56
N PHE A 142 39.15 -32.07 5.42
CA PHE A 142 38.98 -32.73 4.14
C PHE A 142 40.30 -33.42 3.86
N ASP A 143 40.39 -34.69 4.24
CA ASP A 143 41.39 -35.62 3.71
C ASP A 143 41.06 -35.95 2.25
#